data_AF-A0A7S4NGG1-F1
#
_entry.id   AF-A0A7S4NGG1-F1
#
_cell.length_a   1.000
_cell.length_b   1.000
_cell.length_c   1.000
_cell.angle_alpha   90.00
_cell.angle_beta   90.00
_cell.angle_gamma   90.00
#
_symmetry.space_group_name_H-M   'P 1'
#
loop_
_entity.id
_entity.type
_entity.pdbx_description
1 polymer ?
#
loop_
_entity_poly.entity_id
_entity_poly.type
_entity_poly.pdbx_seq_one_letter_code
_entity_poly.pdbx_strand_id
1 'polypeptide(L)'
;MMKIAFADKLGKFLARTTRIQHRSLSFERTQSISNPGTKAVHVEHSSVKASEHSANASGKSETSSILLSTKETELVDILLRRTLKLVNASSSNVIAYSGGVDSSLAAALVQRVFTDKTSGNPGSFSSGSVTAVLGLSPAVPPEQIETARSVAAVIGVDLLEVSTQEGTDPTYVANKGQACLACKTHLYSALNAVAAAALDMERVGRDGSVILYNGTNADDTKDPTRLGLVAASKFRVESPLLHTTKSDVRRAAKHLGLPNWNHAAAPCLRSRLAFGVEATRKHLEIVGEAERRVRKALKLDHSANMRVRYLAGKRAMVEVDERVLRDIDAESVLQHEGFSGVFSELGFESYGVRAFKSGSVAAVVVEESIGAGNAS
;
A
#
# COMPACT_ATOMS: atom_id res chain seq x y z
N MET A 1 -6.72 34.91 8.82
CA MET A 1 -6.80 35.23 7.38
C MET A 1 -6.20 34.15 6.45
N MET A 2 -5.23 33.33 6.88
CA MET A 2 -4.64 32.25 6.06
C MET A 2 -5.53 31.01 5.81
N LYS A 3 -6.50 30.72 6.70
CA LYS A 3 -7.42 29.56 6.56
C LYS A 3 -8.45 29.73 5.43
N ILE A 4 -8.86 30.96 5.13
CA ILE A 4 -9.89 31.26 4.12
C ILE A 4 -9.31 31.15 2.71
N ALA A 5 -8.04 31.53 2.52
CA ALA A 5 -7.36 31.45 1.23
C ALA A 5 -7.09 30.01 0.75
N PHE A 6 -7.01 29.03 1.66
CA PHE A 6 -6.79 27.62 1.32
C PHE A 6 -8.08 26.92 0.88
N ALA A 7 -9.19 27.16 1.58
CA ALA A 7 -10.52 26.63 1.22
C ALA A 7 -10.97 27.13 -0.17
N ASP A 8 -10.74 28.41 -0.46
CA ASP A 8 -11.15 29.03 -1.72
C ASP A 8 -10.31 28.53 -2.93
N LYS A 9 -9.04 28.14 -2.69
CA LYS A 9 -8.16 27.56 -3.72
C LYS A 9 -8.49 26.09 -4.01
N LEU A 10 -8.90 25.33 -3.00
CA LEU A 10 -9.32 23.93 -3.15
C LEU A 10 -10.69 23.82 -3.84
N GLY A 11 -11.64 24.68 -3.49
CA GLY A 11 -12.95 24.76 -4.16
C GLY A 11 -12.84 25.10 -5.66
N LYS A 12 -11.96 26.03 -6.03
CA LYS A 12 -11.70 26.39 -7.43
C LYS A 12 -10.95 25.32 -8.23
N PHE A 13 -10.16 24.48 -7.58
CA PHE A 13 -9.45 23.36 -8.20
C PHE A 13 -10.40 22.20 -8.53
N LEU A 14 -11.30 21.86 -7.61
CA LEU A 14 -12.28 20.77 -7.77
C LEU A 14 -13.40 21.10 -8.77
N ALA A 15 -13.74 22.38 -8.96
CA ALA A 15 -14.71 22.80 -9.99
C ALA A 15 -14.20 22.65 -11.44
N ARG A 16 -12.87 22.52 -11.63
CA ARG A 16 -12.25 22.35 -12.97
C ARG A 16 -12.23 20.89 -13.43
N THR A 17 -12.20 19.91 -12.53
CA THR A 17 -12.16 18.49 -12.88
C THR A 17 -13.51 17.94 -13.32
N THR A 18 -14.63 18.48 -12.83
CA THR A 18 -15.99 18.12 -13.27
C THR A 18 -16.30 18.50 -14.72
N ARG A 19 -15.61 19.48 -15.30
CA ARG A 19 -15.86 19.93 -16.68
C ARG A 19 -15.26 19.03 -17.76
N ILE A 20 -14.38 18.09 -17.39
CA ILE A 20 -13.68 17.21 -18.34
C ILE A 20 -14.42 15.87 -18.55
N GLN A 21 -15.36 15.50 -17.67
CA GLN A 21 -16.07 14.21 -17.77
C GLN A 21 -17.32 14.21 -18.69
N HIS A 22 -17.79 15.36 -19.18
CA HIS A 22 -18.88 15.44 -20.15
C HIS A 22 -18.38 15.63 -21.58
N ARG A 23 -17.71 14.62 -22.13
CA ARG A 23 -17.63 14.42 -23.59
C ARG A 23 -17.95 12.97 -23.92
N SER A 24 -19.21 12.79 -24.31
CA SER A 24 -19.85 11.54 -24.71
C SER A 24 -19.11 10.88 -25.88
N LEU A 25 -18.71 9.63 -25.72
CA LEU A 25 -18.31 8.75 -26.82
C LEU A 25 -19.51 7.87 -27.18
N SER A 26 -20.12 8.19 -28.31
CA SER A 26 -21.15 7.42 -28.99
C SER A 26 -20.52 6.13 -29.53
N PHE A 27 -20.99 4.96 -29.10
CA PHE A 27 -20.57 3.67 -29.65
C PHE A 27 -21.52 3.28 -30.80
N GLU A 28 -21.03 3.34 -32.03
CA GLU A 28 -21.74 2.81 -33.20
C GLU A 28 -21.63 1.28 -33.25
N ARG A 29 -22.80 0.63 -33.36
CA ARG A 29 -22.95 -0.78 -33.70
C ARG A 29 -22.34 -1.05 -35.07
N THR A 30 -21.42 -2.02 -35.14
CA THR A 30 -21.09 -2.70 -36.40
C THR A 30 -21.45 -4.18 -36.32
N GLN A 31 -22.04 -4.64 -37.42
CA GLN A 31 -22.79 -5.87 -37.58
C GLN A 31 -21.89 -7.09 -37.76
N SER A 32 -22.48 -8.23 -37.42
CA SER A 32 -22.06 -9.60 -37.72
C SER A 32 -21.76 -9.83 -39.21
N ILE A 33 -20.61 -10.43 -39.50
CA ILE A 33 -20.38 -11.16 -40.75
C ILE A 33 -19.85 -12.55 -40.38
N SER A 34 -20.64 -13.54 -40.77
CA SER A 34 -20.37 -14.97 -40.74
C SER A 34 -19.34 -15.36 -41.80
N ASN A 35 -18.50 -16.36 -41.52
CA ASN A 35 -17.95 -17.21 -42.57
C ASN A 35 -17.74 -18.65 -42.05
N PRO A 36 -18.18 -19.69 -42.78
CA PRO A 36 -18.09 -21.10 -42.36
C PRO A 36 -16.90 -21.82 -43.01
N GLY A 37 -16.51 -22.95 -42.41
CA GLY A 37 -15.48 -23.88 -42.89
C GLY A 37 -14.38 -24.00 -41.84
N THR A 38 -14.14 -25.14 -41.22
CA THR A 38 -13.51 -26.27 -41.92
C THR A 38 -13.61 -27.54 -41.08
N LYS A 39 -14.09 -28.61 -41.72
CA LYS A 39 -13.82 -30.05 -41.56
C LYS A 39 -13.92 -30.70 -40.17
N ALA A 40 -14.98 -31.51 -40.06
CA ALA A 40 -15.07 -32.66 -39.18
C ALA A 40 -13.96 -33.68 -39.46
N VAL A 41 -13.38 -34.21 -38.39
CA VAL A 41 -12.58 -35.45 -38.39
C VAL A 41 -13.31 -36.44 -37.50
N HIS A 42 -13.73 -37.54 -38.12
CA HIS A 42 -14.24 -38.75 -37.47
C HIS A 42 -13.17 -39.29 -36.50
N VAL A 43 -13.57 -39.63 -35.28
CA VAL A 43 -12.82 -40.54 -34.41
C VAL A 43 -13.73 -41.72 -34.09
N GLU A 44 -13.23 -42.89 -34.44
CA GLU A 44 -13.83 -44.20 -34.26
C GLU A 44 -14.04 -44.56 -32.78
N HIS A 45 -15.11 -45.31 -32.54
CA HIS A 45 -15.31 -46.02 -31.28
C HIS A 45 -14.28 -47.15 -31.16
N SER A 46 -13.35 -47.01 -30.21
CA SER A 46 -12.59 -48.15 -29.68
C SER A 46 -12.79 -48.23 -28.17
N SER A 47 -13.56 -49.24 -27.77
CA SER A 47 -13.71 -49.74 -26.41
C SER A 47 -12.37 -50.23 -25.87
N VAL A 48 -11.87 -49.62 -24.80
CA VAL A 48 -10.74 -50.14 -24.02
C VAL A 48 -11.08 -50.13 -22.53
N LYS A 49 -10.76 -51.27 -21.93
CA LYS A 49 -11.07 -51.76 -20.59
C LYS A 49 -10.74 -50.78 -19.47
N ALA A 50 -11.59 -50.83 -18.44
CA ALA A 50 -11.30 -50.31 -17.11
C ALA A 50 -9.96 -50.84 -16.60
N SER A 51 -9.02 -49.93 -16.35
CA SER A 51 -7.92 -50.14 -15.42
C SER A 51 -8.15 -49.21 -14.24
N GLU A 52 -8.70 -49.75 -13.17
CA GLU A 52 -8.52 -49.19 -11.84
C GLU A 52 -7.02 -49.16 -11.56
N HIS A 53 -6.40 -47.98 -11.54
CA HIS A 53 -5.20 -47.62 -10.76
C HIS A 53 -4.73 -46.23 -11.19
N SER A 54 -5.27 -45.18 -10.55
CA SER A 54 -4.64 -43.87 -10.28
C SER A 54 -5.70 -42.80 -9.97
N ALA A 55 -6.44 -42.96 -8.86
CA ALA A 55 -7.37 -41.95 -8.37
C ALA A 55 -6.91 -41.24 -7.07
N ASN A 56 -5.75 -41.63 -6.50
CA ASN A 56 -5.40 -41.27 -5.12
C ASN A 56 -4.44 -40.06 -4.98
N ALA A 57 -3.95 -39.50 -6.08
CA ALA A 57 -3.07 -38.31 -6.09
C ALA A 57 -3.83 -37.03 -6.49
N SER A 58 -4.77 -37.12 -7.43
CA SER A 58 -5.64 -36.00 -7.85
C SER A 58 -6.63 -35.59 -6.74
N GLY A 59 -7.24 -36.56 -6.06
CA GLY A 59 -8.19 -36.30 -4.97
C GLY A 59 -7.58 -35.62 -3.74
N LYS A 60 -6.30 -35.85 -3.43
CA LYS A 60 -5.60 -35.18 -2.32
C LYS A 60 -5.28 -33.71 -2.62
N SER A 61 -4.91 -33.42 -3.87
CA SER A 61 -4.65 -32.05 -4.31
C SER A 61 -5.94 -31.22 -4.37
N GLU A 62 -7.04 -31.83 -4.81
CA GLU A 62 -8.34 -31.19 -4.95
C GLU A 62 -9.05 -31.00 -3.60
N THR A 63 -8.98 -32.00 -2.70
CA THR A 63 -9.48 -31.82 -1.32
C THR A 63 -8.65 -30.80 -0.53
N SER A 64 -7.32 -30.78 -0.70
CA SER A 64 -6.47 -29.77 -0.06
C SER A 64 -6.76 -28.36 -0.59
N SER A 65 -7.00 -28.18 -1.89
CA SER A 65 -7.33 -26.88 -2.47
C SER A 65 -8.72 -26.40 -2.07
N ILE A 66 -9.71 -27.29 -2.00
CA ILE A 66 -11.05 -26.99 -1.46
C ILE A 66 -10.95 -26.59 0.02
N LEU A 67 -10.23 -27.34 0.85
CA LEU A 67 -10.06 -27.04 2.28
C LEU A 67 -9.32 -25.71 2.51
N LEU A 68 -8.30 -25.39 1.70
CA LEU A 68 -7.63 -24.10 1.71
C LEU A 68 -8.60 -22.98 1.30
N SER A 69 -9.35 -23.15 0.22
CA SER A 69 -10.37 -22.18 -0.19
C SER A 69 -11.39 -21.92 0.93
N THR A 70 -11.87 -22.97 1.62
CA THR A 70 -12.81 -22.84 2.74
C THR A 70 -12.23 -22.06 3.92
N LYS A 71 -10.97 -22.33 4.30
CA LYS A 71 -10.29 -21.60 5.38
C LYS A 71 -10.08 -20.12 5.04
N GLU A 72 -9.78 -19.82 3.79
CA GLU A 72 -9.55 -18.47 3.31
C GLU A 72 -10.87 -17.69 3.26
N THR A 73 -11.97 -18.33 2.84
CA THR A 73 -13.32 -17.76 2.90
C THR A 73 -13.73 -17.49 4.35
N GLU A 74 -13.53 -18.44 5.26
CA GLU A 74 -13.85 -18.27 6.68
C GLU A 74 -13.08 -17.10 7.31
N LEU A 75 -11.78 -16.96 6.98
CA LEU A 75 -10.97 -15.83 7.41
C LEU A 75 -11.56 -14.49 6.93
N VAL A 76 -11.92 -14.39 5.65
CA VAL A 76 -12.54 -13.18 5.09
C VAL A 76 -13.88 -12.89 5.76
N ASP A 77 -14.73 -13.89 6.01
CA ASP A 77 -16.01 -13.72 6.69
C ASP A 77 -15.84 -13.24 8.14
N ILE A 78 -14.82 -13.71 8.85
CA ILE A 78 -14.47 -13.20 10.18
C ILE A 78 -14.09 -11.73 10.10
N LEU A 79 -13.25 -11.35 9.12
CA LEU A 79 -12.81 -9.98 8.94
C LEU A 79 -13.96 -9.05 8.55
N LEU A 80 -14.87 -9.48 7.67
CA LEU A 80 -16.07 -8.73 7.29
C LEU A 80 -17.00 -8.53 8.50
N ARG A 81 -17.26 -9.59 9.28
CA ARG A 81 -18.08 -9.48 10.50
C ARG A 81 -17.48 -8.55 11.55
N ARG A 82 -16.15 -8.52 11.68
CA ARG A 82 -15.46 -7.57 12.57
C ARG A 82 -15.58 -6.14 12.03
N THR A 83 -15.32 -5.94 10.75
CA THR A 83 -15.41 -4.64 10.08
C THR A 83 -16.82 -4.07 10.18
N LEU A 84 -17.84 -4.90 10.03
CA LEU A 84 -19.24 -4.50 10.15
C LEU A 84 -19.57 -3.86 11.51
N LYS A 85 -18.90 -4.28 12.59
CA LYS A 85 -19.09 -3.70 13.93
C LYS A 85 -18.44 -2.32 14.09
N LEU A 86 -17.54 -1.95 13.18
CA LEU A 86 -16.79 -0.69 13.21
C LEU A 86 -17.42 0.39 12.32
N VAL A 87 -18.22 -0.02 11.31
CA VAL A 87 -18.80 0.92 10.37
C VAL A 87 -20.08 1.57 10.89
N ASN A 88 -20.29 2.82 10.50
CA ASN A 88 -21.57 3.49 10.59
C ASN A 88 -21.95 3.99 9.20
N ALA A 89 -23.14 3.61 8.75
CA ALA A 89 -23.63 3.98 7.43
C ALA A 89 -24.21 5.38 7.33
N SER A 90 -24.53 5.98 8.47
CA SER A 90 -24.92 7.37 8.55
C SER A 90 -23.71 8.29 8.63
N SER A 91 -22.47 7.76 8.71
CA SER A 91 -21.22 8.52 8.70
C SER A 91 -20.56 8.54 7.32
N SER A 92 -19.66 9.50 7.10
CA SER A 92 -18.67 9.41 6.03
C SER A 92 -17.52 8.47 6.44
N ASN A 93 -17.19 7.50 5.60
CA ASN A 93 -16.20 6.46 5.92
C ASN A 93 -14.90 6.73 5.14
N VAL A 94 -13.86 7.16 5.84
CA VAL A 94 -12.61 7.62 5.23
C VAL A 94 -11.46 6.69 5.60
N ILE A 95 -10.77 6.13 4.60
CA ILE A 95 -9.67 5.19 4.81
C ILE A 95 -8.33 5.91 4.57
N ALA A 96 -7.46 5.92 5.57
CA ALA A 96 -6.06 6.31 5.41
C ALA A 96 -5.35 5.27 4.55
N TYR A 97 -5.14 5.60 3.28
CA TYR A 97 -4.72 4.67 2.24
C TYR A 97 -3.29 4.94 1.78
N SER A 98 -2.54 3.86 1.53
CA SER A 98 -1.13 3.95 1.11
C SER A 98 -0.78 3.07 -0.08
N GLY A 99 -1.73 2.29 -0.62
CA GLY A 99 -1.44 1.29 -1.66
C GLY A 99 -0.70 0.04 -1.19
N GLY A 100 -0.32 -0.04 0.09
CA GLY A 100 0.24 -1.25 0.69
C GLY A 100 -0.84 -2.30 0.94
N VAL A 101 -0.45 -3.57 1.06
CA VAL A 101 -1.39 -4.69 1.24
C VAL A 101 -2.33 -4.51 2.45
N ASP A 102 -1.84 -3.94 3.56
CA ASP A 102 -2.66 -3.80 4.77
C ASP A 102 -3.76 -2.73 4.60
N SER A 103 -3.39 -1.55 4.11
CA SER A 103 -4.37 -0.48 3.85
C SER A 103 -5.30 -0.83 2.69
N SER A 104 -4.85 -1.65 1.73
CA SER A 104 -5.67 -2.19 0.65
C SER A 104 -6.68 -3.21 1.14
N LEU A 105 -6.28 -4.14 2.02
CA LEU A 105 -7.22 -5.08 2.61
C LEU A 105 -8.24 -4.36 3.50
N ALA A 106 -7.81 -3.40 4.32
CA ALA A 106 -8.74 -2.59 5.12
C ALA A 106 -9.75 -1.85 4.22
N ALA A 107 -9.29 -1.22 3.13
CA ALA A 107 -10.17 -0.57 2.17
C ALA A 107 -11.15 -1.56 1.51
N ALA A 108 -10.68 -2.73 1.11
CA ALA A 108 -11.51 -3.78 0.51
C ALA A 108 -12.60 -4.28 1.48
N LEU A 109 -12.26 -4.50 2.75
CA LEU A 109 -13.22 -4.94 3.76
C LEU A 109 -14.28 -3.87 4.02
N VAL A 110 -13.88 -2.62 4.23
CA VAL A 110 -14.82 -1.51 4.44
C VAL A 110 -15.73 -1.34 3.23
N GLN A 111 -15.16 -1.25 2.01
CA GLN A 111 -15.92 -1.12 0.77
C GLN A 111 -16.92 -2.28 0.59
N ARG A 112 -16.51 -3.50 0.92
CA ARG A 112 -17.36 -4.68 0.77
C ARG A 112 -18.53 -4.70 1.74
N VAL A 113 -18.37 -4.19 2.96
CA VAL A 113 -19.49 -4.04 3.91
C VAL A 113 -20.59 -3.13 3.33
N PHE A 114 -20.24 -2.11 2.55
CA PHE A 114 -21.21 -1.20 1.92
C PHE A 114 -21.80 -1.71 0.60
N THR A 115 -21.08 -2.59 -0.11
CA THR A 115 -21.48 -3.06 -1.45
C THR A 115 -22.06 -4.48 -1.49
N ASP A 116 -21.74 -5.33 -0.51
CA ASP A 116 -22.15 -6.74 -0.52
C ASP A 116 -23.58 -6.93 0.01
N LYS A 117 -24.50 -7.14 -0.93
CA LYS A 117 -25.93 -7.39 -0.68
C LYS A 117 -26.22 -8.75 -0.04
N THR A 118 -25.25 -9.67 -0.02
CA THR A 118 -25.45 -11.05 0.47
C THR A 118 -25.25 -11.21 1.97
N SER A 119 -24.76 -10.16 2.65
CA SER A 119 -24.39 -10.16 4.07
C SER A 119 -25.58 -10.30 5.06
N GLY A 120 -26.77 -10.71 4.61
CA GLY A 120 -27.96 -10.92 5.46
C GLY A 120 -28.44 -9.66 6.20
N ASN A 121 -27.97 -8.48 5.79
CA ASN A 121 -28.24 -7.23 6.48
C ASN A 121 -29.54 -6.63 5.94
N PRO A 122 -30.54 -6.28 6.78
CA PRO A 122 -31.79 -5.63 6.35
C PRO A 122 -31.62 -4.24 5.72
N GLY A 123 -30.38 -3.77 5.55
CA GLY A 123 -30.03 -2.60 4.78
C GLY A 123 -28.63 -2.78 4.21
N SER A 124 -28.52 -3.25 2.97
CA SER A 124 -27.43 -2.79 2.10
C SER A 124 -27.51 -1.28 2.15
N PHE A 125 -26.50 -0.65 2.76
CA PHE A 125 -26.51 0.78 3.05
C PHE A 125 -26.46 1.53 1.72
N SER A 126 -27.64 1.83 1.17
CA SER A 126 -27.85 2.49 -0.12
C SER A 126 -27.41 3.97 -0.12
N SER A 127 -26.69 4.43 0.91
CA SER A 127 -26.27 5.83 1.06
C SER A 127 -24.95 6.05 1.82
N GLY A 128 -24.18 5.01 2.17
CA GLY A 128 -22.89 5.19 2.83
C GLY A 128 -21.76 5.45 1.82
N SER A 129 -21.02 6.55 1.95
CA SER A 129 -19.85 6.83 1.12
C SER A 129 -18.57 6.30 1.76
N VAL A 130 -17.77 5.59 0.99
CA VAL A 130 -16.44 5.10 1.38
C VAL A 130 -15.42 5.78 0.47
N THR A 131 -14.42 6.44 1.06
CA THR A 131 -13.36 7.12 0.32
C THR A 131 -12.00 6.74 0.88
N ALA A 132 -11.15 6.19 0.03
CA ALA A 132 -9.74 6.01 0.30
C ALA A 132 -8.99 7.33 0.06
N VAL A 133 -8.12 7.72 0.98
CA VAL A 133 -7.35 8.96 0.88
C VAL A 133 -5.86 8.64 0.85
N LEU A 134 -5.20 9.01 -0.24
CA LEU A 134 -3.75 8.87 -0.43
C LEU A 134 -3.05 10.22 -0.24
N GLY A 135 -2.14 10.28 0.73
CA GLY A 135 -1.26 11.43 0.94
C GLY A 135 -0.15 11.47 -0.10
N LEU A 136 -0.02 12.57 -0.83
CA LEU A 136 1.04 12.80 -1.81
C LEU A 136 2.13 13.68 -1.21
N SER A 137 3.36 13.15 -1.22
CA SER A 137 4.55 13.92 -0.88
C SER A 137 5.78 13.38 -1.59
N PRO A 138 6.91 14.12 -1.60
CA PRO A 138 8.16 13.63 -2.16
C PRO A 138 8.66 12.32 -1.54
N ALA A 139 8.12 11.91 -0.38
CA ALA A 139 8.49 10.67 0.28
C ALA A 139 7.77 9.43 -0.26
N VAL A 140 6.79 9.60 -1.17
CA VAL A 140 6.04 8.52 -1.82
C VAL A 140 6.54 8.37 -3.27
N PRO A 141 7.13 7.22 -3.64
CA PRO A 141 7.56 6.99 -5.02
C PRO A 141 6.39 7.03 -6.01
N PRO A 142 6.60 7.55 -7.24
CA PRO A 142 5.58 7.55 -8.30
C PRO A 142 4.98 6.15 -8.58
N GLU A 143 5.80 5.10 -8.57
CA GLU A 143 5.33 3.73 -8.81
C GLU A 143 4.38 3.23 -7.72
N GLN A 144 4.56 3.69 -6.47
CA GLN A 144 3.65 3.37 -5.38
C GLN A 144 2.32 4.11 -5.53
N ILE A 145 2.32 5.33 -6.07
CA ILE A 145 1.09 6.08 -6.37
C ILE A 145 0.30 5.35 -7.46
N GLU A 146 0.95 4.91 -8.54
CA GLU A 146 0.28 4.12 -9.59
C GLU A 146 -0.24 2.77 -9.09
N THR A 147 0.53 2.10 -8.23
CA THR A 147 0.07 0.87 -7.56
C THR A 147 -1.15 1.14 -6.68
N ALA A 148 -1.15 2.24 -5.93
CA ALA A 148 -2.28 2.63 -5.08
C ALA A 148 -3.53 2.93 -5.92
N ARG A 149 -3.39 3.68 -7.02
CA ARG A 149 -4.48 3.97 -7.97
C ARG A 149 -5.10 2.69 -8.55
N SER A 150 -4.26 1.80 -9.07
CA SER A 150 -4.71 0.55 -9.69
C SER A 150 -5.38 -0.39 -8.69
N VAL A 151 -4.84 -0.53 -7.48
CA VAL A 151 -5.44 -1.36 -6.43
C VAL A 151 -6.77 -0.76 -5.94
N ALA A 152 -6.87 0.56 -5.76
CA ALA A 152 -8.13 1.20 -5.40
C ALA A 152 -9.22 0.98 -6.46
N ALA A 153 -8.86 1.03 -7.74
CA ALA A 153 -9.77 0.72 -8.85
C ALA A 153 -10.24 -0.76 -8.82
N VAL A 154 -9.35 -1.71 -8.53
CA VAL A 154 -9.71 -3.13 -8.36
C VAL A 154 -10.67 -3.34 -7.18
N ILE A 155 -10.46 -2.61 -6.09
CA ILE A 155 -11.35 -2.63 -4.92
C ILE A 155 -12.72 -2.00 -5.25
N GLY A 156 -12.77 -1.07 -6.21
CA GLY A 156 -13.95 -0.28 -6.51
C GLY A 156 -14.25 0.78 -5.44
N VAL A 157 -13.21 1.32 -4.78
CA VAL A 157 -13.33 2.40 -3.80
C VAL A 157 -12.90 3.73 -4.42
N ASP A 158 -13.60 4.82 -4.10
CA ASP A 158 -13.21 6.15 -4.52
C ASP A 158 -11.86 6.53 -3.91
N LEU A 159 -10.93 6.99 -4.74
CA LEU A 159 -9.61 7.44 -4.31
C LEU A 159 -9.51 8.96 -4.38
N LEU A 160 -9.22 9.59 -3.25
CA LEU A 160 -8.90 11.00 -3.15
C LEU A 160 -7.40 11.18 -2.86
N GLU A 161 -6.74 11.99 -3.69
CA GLU A 161 -5.33 12.31 -3.53
C GLU A 161 -5.14 13.69 -2.94
N VAL A 162 -4.28 13.79 -1.92
CA VAL A 162 -4.13 15.01 -1.13
C VAL A 162 -2.66 15.30 -0.90
N SER A 163 -2.19 16.45 -1.37
CA SER A 163 -0.82 16.88 -1.10
C SER A 163 -0.61 17.19 0.38
N THR A 164 0.42 16.60 0.96
CA THR A 164 0.84 16.86 2.35
C THR A 164 2.05 17.81 2.38
N GLN A 165 2.25 18.49 3.51
CA GLN A 165 3.24 19.58 3.66
C GLN A 165 4.35 19.24 4.66
N GLU A 166 4.57 17.97 4.99
CA GLU A 166 5.62 17.59 5.95
C GLU A 166 7.02 18.02 5.53
N GLY A 167 7.27 18.22 4.23
CA GLY A 167 8.54 18.72 3.71
C GLY A 167 8.86 20.17 4.09
N THR A 168 7.90 20.93 4.63
CA THR A 168 8.13 22.29 5.16
C THR A 168 8.36 22.30 6.67
N ASP A 169 8.26 21.15 7.33
CA ASP A 169 8.47 21.01 8.77
C ASP A 169 9.96 20.77 9.07
N PRO A 170 10.65 21.70 9.77
CA PRO A 170 12.07 21.53 10.09
C PRO A 170 12.35 20.25 10.90
N THR A 171 11.41 19.79 11.71
CA THR A 171 11.52 18.54 12.49
C THR A 171 11.52 17.33 11.57
N TYR A 172 10.71 17.36 10.52
CA TYR A 172 10.66 16.30 9.52
C TYR A 172 11.96 16.25 8.71
N VAL A 173 12.38 17.42 8.21
CA VAL A 173 13.58 17.58 7.36
C VAL A 173 14.85 17.21 8.11
N ALA A 174 15.00 17.62 9.38
CA ALA A 174 16.23 17.39 10.14
C ALA A 174 16.59 15.91 10.36
N ASN A 175 15.62 14.99 10.27
CA ASN A 175 15.84 13.55 10.46
C ASN A 175 16.57 13.16 11.77
N LYS A 176 16.13 13.75 12.89
CA LYS A 176 16.66 13.50 14.24
C LYS A 176 15.68 12.70 15.12
N GLY A 177 15.19 11.57 14.62
CA GLY A 177 14.36 10.63 15.40
C GLY A 177 12.86 10.93 15.53
N GLN A 178 12.40 12.18 15.33
CA GLN A 178 10.98 12.55 15.53
C GLN A 178 10.12 12.64 14.26
N ALA A 179 10.72 12.53 13.08
CA ALA A 179 10.01 12.87 11.86
C ALA A 179 8.90 11.90 11.44
N CYS A 180 8.91 10.63 11.87
CA CYS A 180 7.79 9.72 11.64
C CYS A 180 6.53 10.21 12.36
N LEU A 181 6.69 10.80 13.56
CA LEU A 181 5.60 11.44 14.29
C LEU A 181 5.12 12.71 13.57
N ALA A 182 6.06 13.56 13.11
CA ALA A 182 5.71 14.76 12.33
C ALA A 182 4.94 14.39 11.07
N CYS A 183 5.44 13.44 10.27
CA CYS A 183 4.81 12.93 9.06
C CYS A 183 3.37 12.46 9.31
N LYS A 184 3.15 11.64 10.34
CA LYS A 184 1.81 11.15 10.66
C LYS A 184 0.90 12.24 11.18
N THR A 185 1.41 13.20 11.94
CA THR A 185 0.64 14.39 12.36
C THR A 185 0.16 15.19 11.16
N HIS A 186 1.02 15.43 10.17
CA HIS A 186 0.65 16.11 8.92
C HIS A 186 -0.38 15.29 8.13
N LEU A 187 -0.19 13.97 8.01
CA LEU A 187 -1.15 13.09 7.33
C LEU A 187 -2.53 13.11 8.00
N TYR A 188 -2.61 12.94 9.32
CA TYR A 188 -3.91 12.96 10.00
C TYR A 188 -4.55 14.35 10.01
N SER A 189 -3.75 15.43 10.04
CA SER A 189 -4.26 16.79 9.87
C SER A 189 -4.87 16.98 8.47
N ALA A 190 -4.21 16.45 7.43
CA ALA A 190 -4.75 16.45 6.07
C ALA A 190 -6.01 15.58 5.97
N LEU A 191 -6.04 14.40 6.60
CA LEU A 191 -7.23 13.54 6.64
C LEU A 191 -8.40 14.20 7.37
N ASN A 192 -8.16 14.95 8.45
CA ASN A 192 -9.21 15.74 9.09
C ASN A 192 -9.66 16.92 8.23
N ALA A 193 -8.76 17.57 7.50
CA ALA A 193 -9.14 18.62 6.57
C ALA A 193 -9.98 18.07 5.41
N VAL A 194 -9.65 16.87 4.94
CA VAL A 194 -10.45 16.12 3.95
C VAL A 194 -11.79 15.71 4.52
N ALA A 195 -11.81 15.18 5.73
CA ALA A 195 -13.02 14.84 6.46
C ALA A 195 -13.92 16.08 6.61
N ALA A 196 -13.37 17.21 7.04
CA ALA A 196 -14.09 18.48 7.15
C ALA A 196 -14.56 19.02 5.79
N ALA A 197 -13.75 18.92 4.73
CA ALA A 197 -14.18 19.29 3.39
C ALA A 197 -15.28 18.35 2.85
N ALA A 198 -15.25 17.06 3.22
CA ALA A 198 -16.33 16.14 2.92
C ALA A 198 -17.60 16.48 3.71
N LEU A 199 -17.49 17.02 4.93
CA LEU A 199 -18.60 17.60 5.71
C LEU A 199 -19.29 18.75 4.97
N ASP A 200 -18.52 19.60 4.28
CA ASP A 200 -19.04 20.79 3.58
C ASP A 200 -19.66 20.48 2.20
N MET A 201 -19.40 19.32 1.59
CA MET A 201 -19.72 19.01 0.18
C MET A 201 -20.93 18.07 -0.05
N GLU A 202 -21.89 17.96 0.88
CA GLU A 202 -23.04 17.02 0.78
C GLU A 202 -22.65 15.53 0.58
N ARG A 203 -21.36 15.17 0.72
CA ARG A 203 -20.85 13.78 0.65
C ARG A 203 -20.92 13.06 2.00
N VAL A 204 -21.53 13.72 2.98
CA VAL A 204 -21.68 13.27 4.36
C VAL A 204 -22.76 12.20 4.41
N GLY A 205 -22.54 11.18 5.22
CA GLY A 205 -23.66 10.41 5.72
C GLY A 205 -24.62 11.29 6.52
N ARG A 206 -25.85 10.80 6.73
CA ARG A 206 -26.98 11.60 7.24
C ARG A 206 -26.78 12.21 8.64
N ASP A 207 -25.77 11.78 9.41
CA ASP A 207 -25.56 12.21 10.79
C ASP A 207 -24.44 13.26 11.01
N GLY A 208 -23.74 13.70 9.96
CA GLY A 208 -22.69 14.72 10.11
C GLY A 208 -21.35 14.21 10.66
N SER A 209 -21.17 12.90 10.84
CA SER A 209 -19.96 12.33 11.45
C SER A 209 -19.03 11.66 10.43
N VAL A 210 -17.74 11.56 10.79
CA VAL A 210 -16.68 10.91 10.01
C VAL A 210 -16.05 9.80 10.83
N ILE A 211 -15.88 8.62 10.23
CA ILE A 211 -15.09 7.53 10.80
C ILE A 211 -13.83 7.36 9.96
N LEU A 212 -12.68 7.37 10.62
CA LEU A 212 -11.39 7.14 10.00
C LEU A 212 -10.97 5.68 10.15
N TYR A 213 -10.50 5.06 9.08
CA TYR A 213 -9.97 3.69 9.09
C TYR A 213 -8.48 3.66 8.71
N ASN A 214 -7.74 2.67 9.20
CA ASN A 214 -6.37 2.40 8.76
C ASN A 214 -6.08 0.90 8.61
N GLY A 215 -4.90 0.57 8.07
CA GLY A 215 -4.43 -0.80 7.90
C GLY A 215 -3.57 -1.37 9.04
N THR A 216 -3.70 -0.89 10.27
CA THR A 216 -2.92 -1.42 11.41
C THR A 216 -3.29 -2.87 11.66
N ASN A 217 -2.29 -3.74 11.66
CA ASN A 217 -2.45 -5.18 11.91
C ASN A 217 -1.90 -5.59 13.29
N ALA A 218 -2.07 -6.86 13.67
CA ALA A 218 -1.65 -7.36 14.98
C ALA A 218 -0.13 -7.28 15.21
N ASP A 219 0.67 -7.44 14.15
CA ASP A 219 2.12 -7.43 14.27
C ASP A 219 2.65 -6.00 14.49
N ASP A 220 1.96 -4.98 13.93
CA ASP A 220 2.28 -3.57 14.18
C ASP A 220 2.14 -3.16 15.65
N THR A 221 1.25 -3.83 16.42
CA THR A 221 1.04 -3.52 17.85
C THR A 221 2.19 -3.97 18.75
N LYS A 222 3.02 -4.89 18.26
CA LYS A 222 4.17 -5.42 18.98
C LYS A 222 5.44 -4.61 18.73
N ASP A 223 5.41 -3.68 17.76
CA ASP A 223 6.55 -2.86 17.37
C ASP A 223 6.52 -1.50 18.09
N PRO A 224 7.42 -1.26 19.06
CA PRO A 224 7.47 -0.02 19.82
C PRO A 224 7.86 1.21 18.97
N THR A 225 8.37 1.00 17.75
CA THR A 225 8.76 2.08 16.82
C THR A 225 7.58 2.65 16.01
N ARG A 226 6.39 2.04 16.12
CA ARG A 226 5.18 2.45 15.38
C ARG A 226 4.48 3.64 16.05
N LEU A 227 5.14 4.80 16.02
CA LEU A 227 4.63 6.13 16.47
C LEU A 227 3.29 6.56 15.84
N GLY A 228 2.75 5.81 14.87
CA GLY A 228 1.42 6.11 14.30
C GLY A 228 0.25 5.70 15.16
N LEU A 229 0.43 4.74 16.05
CA LEU A 229 -0.62 4.33 16.98
C LEU A 229 -0.98 5.46 17.95
N VAL A 230 0.03 6.24 18.37
CA VAL A 230 -0.12 7.42 19.22
C VAL A 230 -0.90 8.54 18.53
N ALA A 231 -0.74 8.67 17.21
CA ALA A 231 -1.49 9.67 16.46
C ALA A 231 -2.90 9.17 16.12
N ALA A 232 -3.06 7.88 15.78
CA ALA A 232 -4.36 7.25 15.55
C ALA A 232 -5.31 7.34 16.76
N SER A 233 -4.79 7.18 17.98
CA SER A 233 -5.60 7.29 19.21
C SER A 233 -6.18 8.69 19.43
N LYS A 234 -5.56 9.74 18.88
CA LYS A 234 -6.05 11.13 18.97
C LYS A 234 -7.18 11.43 17.99
N PHE A 235 -7.37 10.61 16.95
CA PHE A 235 -8.30 10.87 15.85
C PHE A 235 -9.42 9.82 15.73
N ARG A 236 -9.65 9.00 16.78
CA ARG A 236 -10.68 7.94 16.80
C ARG A 236 -10.62 7.05 15.54
N VAL A 237 -9.41 6.62 15.19
CA VAL A 237 -9.18 5.82 13.98
C VAL A 237 -9.43 4.35 14.28
N GLU A 238 -10.35 3.75 13.54
CA GLU A 238 -10.66 2.33 13.58
C GLU A 238 -9.68 1.51 12.74
N SER A 239 -9.38 0.29 13.20
CA SER A 239 -8.39 -0.59 12.55
C SER A 239 -9.00 -1.98 12.34
N PRO A 240 -9.64 -2.25 11.18
CA PRO A 240 -10.29 -3.53 10.92
C PRO A 240 -9.37 -4.75 11.06
N LEU A 241 -8.06 -4.54 10.89
CA LEU A 241 -7.04 -5.58 10.91
C LEU A 241 -6.32 -5.74 12.25
N LEU A 242 -6.70 -5.00 13.30
CA LEU A 242 -5.97 -4.92 14.58
C LEU A 242 -5.60 -6.28 15.21
N HIS A 243 -6.45 -7.29 15.01
CA HIS A 243 -6.27 -8.64 15.53
C HIS A 243 -5.94 -9.67 14.45
N THR A 244 -5.34 -9.23 13.34
CA THR A 244 -5.02 -10.05 12.17
C THR A 244 -3.51 -10.04 11.96
N THR A 245 -2.90 -11.22 11.86
CA THR A 245 -1.45 -11.35 11.60
C THR A 245 -1.12 -10.90 10.18
N LYS A 246 0.14 -10.54 9.92
CA LYS A 246 0.58 -10.17 8.57
C LYS A 246 0.40 -11.30 7.56
N SER A 247 0.57 -12.55 7.98
CA SER A 247 0.32 -13.72 7.12
C SER A 247 -1.15 -13.85 6.74
N ASP A 248 -2.05 -13.65 7.70
CA ASP A 248 -3.49 -13.70 7.45
C ASP A 248 -3.96 -12.53 6.58
N VAL A 249 -3.37 -11.34 6.75
CA VAL A 249 -3.60 -10.21 5.84
C VAL A 249 -3.26 -10.57 4.40
N ARG A 250 -2.09 -11.18 4.15
CA ARG A 250 -1.71 -11.59 2.79
C ARG A 250 -2.62 -12.69 2.24
N ARG A 251 -3.01 -13.66 3.06
CA ARG A 251 -3.95 -14.73 2.67
C ARG A 251 -5.32 -14.17 2.28
N ALA A 252 -5.89 -13.32 3.13
CA ALA A 252 -7.18 -12.66 2.86
C ALA A 252 -7.09 -11.74 1.63
N ALA A 253 -6.03 -10.93 1.50
CA ALA A 253 -5.81 -10.08 0.33
C ALA A 253 -5.73 -10.89 -0.97
N LYS A 254 -5.02 -12.02 -0.94
CA LYS A 254 -4.92 -12.94 -2.09
C LYS A 254 -6.28 -13.54 -2.42
N HIS A 255 -7.04 -14.00 -1.41
CA HIS A 255 -8.37 -14.56 -1.60
C HIS A 255 -9.36 -13.55 -2.18
N LEU A 256 -9.27 -12.28 -1.78
CA LEU A 256 -10.05 -11.17 -2.34
C LEU A 256 -9.53 -10.68 -3.70
N GLY A 257 -8.49 -11.29 -4.26
CA GLY A 257 -7.96 -10.94 -5.58
C GLY A 257 -7.16 -9.63 -5.65
N LEU A 258 -6.67 -9.12 -4.51
CA LEU A 258 -5.87 -7.88 -4.51
C LEU A 258 -4.51 -8.11 -5.19
N PRO A 259 -4.14 -7.35 -6.23
CA PRO A 259 -2.93 -7.63 -7.02
C PRO A 259 -1.63 -7.38 -6.25
N ASN A 260 -1.68 -6.56 -5.18
CA ASN A 260 -0.55 -6.26 -4.31
C ASN A 260 -0.40 -7.22 -3.12
N TRP A 261 -1.15 -8.34 -3.06
CA TRP A 261 -1.17 -9.26 -1.92
C TRP A 261 0.24 -9.76 -1.51
N ASN A 262 1.14 -9.92 -2.47
CA ASN A 262 2.52 -10.37 -2.26
C ASN A 262 3.57 -9.24 -2.33
N HIS A 263 3.16 -7.97 -2.40
CA HIS A 263 4.16 -6.89 -2.45
C HIS A 263 4.96 -6.82 -1.14
N ALA A 264 6.26 -6.57 -1.28
CA ALA A 264 7.15 -6.28 -0.16
C ALA A 264 6.66 -5.03 0.60
N ALA A 265 6.85 -5.00 1.91
CA ALA A 265 6.42 -3.86 2.71
C ALA A 265 7.22 -2.63 2.29
N ALA A 266 6.54 -1.59 1.78
CA ALA A 266 7.18 -0.44 1.16
C ALA A 266 6.92 0.83 1.99
N PRO A 267 7.70 1.08 3.07
CA PRO A 267 7.60 2.33 3.82
C PRO A 267 8.05 3.51 2.94
N CYS A 268 7.80 4.74 3.39
CA CYS A 268 8.18 5.96 2.67
C CYS A 268 9.70 6.05 2.44
N LEU A 269 10.11 6.76 1.38
CA LEU A 269 11.51 6.93 0.96
C LEU A 269 12.39 7.51 2.06
N ARG A 270 11.81 8.30 2.96
CA ARG A 270 12.53 8.84 4.12
C ARG A 270 13.23 7.78 4.97
N SER A 271 12.63 6.58 5.09
CA SER A 271 13.24 5.47 5.86
C SER A 271 14.59 4.97 5.30
N ARG A 272 14.99 5.43 4.11
CA ARG A 272 16.29 5.13 3.49
C ARG A 272 17.38 6.07 3.94
N LEU A 273 17.04 7.21 4.51
CA LEU A 273 18.00 8.23 4.92
C LEU A 273 18.54 7.88 6.31
N ALA A 274 19.86 7.70 6.39
CA ALA A 274 20.53 7.48 7.68
C ALA A 274 20.27 8.65 8.64
N PHE A 275 20.36 8.39 9.94
CA PHE A 275 20.20 9.43 10.95
C PHE A 275 21.09 10.64 10.65
N GLY A 276 20.52 11.85 10.74
CA GLY A 276 21.22 13.10 10.42
C GLY A 276 21.32 13.45 8.93
N VAL A 277 20.98 12.53 8.01
CA VAL A 277 20.81 12.89 6.58
C VAL A 277 19.46 13.56 6.40
N GLU A 278 19.47 14.82 5.95
CA GLU A 278 18.26 15.62 5.82
C GLU A 278 17.25 15.01 4.84
N ALA A 279 15.96 15.05 5.17
CA ALA A 279 14.87 14.57 4.33
C ALA A 279 14.38 15.63 3.35
N THR A 280 15.30 16.23 2.58
CA THR A 280 14.95 17.21 1.55
C THR A 280 14.27 16.53 0.36
N ARG A 281 13.47 17.29 -0.41
CA ARG A 281 12.86 16.81 -1.65
C ARG A 281 13.89 16.18 -2.59
N LYS A 282 15.04 16.86 -2.77
CA LYS A 282 16.14 16.38 -3.63
C LYS A 282 16.70 15.03 -3.17
N HIS A 283 16.92 14.85 -1.87
CA HIS A 283 17.40 13.55 -1.35
C HIS A 283 16.38 12.43 -1.54
N LEU A 284 15.09 12.72 -1.35
CA LEU A 284 14.04 11.73 -1.57
C LEU A 284 13.90 11.36 -3.05
N GLU A 285 13.98 12.34 -3.96
CA GLU A 285 13.98 12.12 -5.42
C GLU A 285 15.18 11.28 -5.86
N ILE A 286 16.39 11.59 -5.39
CA ILE A 286 17.62 10.84 -5.66
C ILE A 286 17.48 9.38 -5.21
N VAL A 287 16.97 9.14 -4.00
CA VAL A 287 16.80 7.79 -3.46
C VAL A 287 15.72 7.02 -4.24
N GLY A 288 14.60 7.67 -4.56
CA GLY A 288 13.53 7.05 -5.34
C GLY A 288 14.01 6.63 -6.72
N GLU A 289 14.74 7.52 -7.41
CA GLU A 289 15.32 7.24 -8.72
C GLU A 289 16.37 6.13 -8.65
N ALA A 290 17.22 6.12 -7.62
CA ALA A 290 18.18 5.04 -7.40
C ALA A 290 17.47 3.69 -7.18
N GLU A 291 16.43 3.61 -6.33
CA GLU A 291 15.66 2.38 -6.14
C GLU A 291 15.02 1.91 -7.45
N ARG A 292 14.47 2.83 -8.26
CA ARG A 292 13.87 2.49 -9.54
C ARG A 292 14.89 1.89 -10.52
N ARG A 293 16.06 2.52 -10.67
CA ARG A 293 17.14 2.05 -11.55
C ARG A 293 17.69 0.69 -11.08
N VAL A 294 18.01 0.55 -9.80
CA VAL A 294 18.52 -0.71 -9.21
C VAL A 294 17.50 -1.85 -9.39
N ARG A 295 16.21 -1.60 -9.12
CA ARG A 295 15.16 -2.61 -9.25
C ARG A 295 15.09 -3.16 -10.67
N LYS A 296 15.18 -2.26 -11.66
CA LYS A 296 15.17 -2.60 -13.08
C LYS A 296 16.40 -3.43 -13.47
N ALA A 297 17.60 -3.00 -13.06
CA ALA A 297 18.85 -3.68 -13.38
C ALA A 297 18.90 -5.10 -12.80
N LEU A 298 18.49 -5.25 -11.54
CA LEU A 298 18.44 -6.55 -10.86
C LEU A 298 17.19 -7.38 -11.23
N LYS A 299 16.32 -6.87 -12.13
CA LYS A 299 15.08 -7.53 -12.59
C LYS A 299 14.19 -8.01 -11.44
N LEU A 300 14.08 -7.21 -10.38
CA LEU A 300 13.36 -7.60 -9.16
C LEU A 300 11.88 -7.28 -9.27
N ASP A 301 11.04 -8.29 -9.02
CA ASP A 301 9.61 -8.09 -8.85
C ASP A 301 9.27 -7.34 -7.54
N HIS A 302 8.01 -6.92 -7.40
CA HIS A 302 7.55 -6.17 -6.24
C HIS A 302 7.47 -6.98 -4.94
N SER A 303 7.66 -8.31 -4.98
CA SER A 303 7.73 -9.17 -3.78
C SER A 303 9.10 -9.14 -3.12
N ALA A 304 10.15 -8.76 -3.84
CA ALA A 304 11.50 -8.65 -3.29
C ALA A 304 11.69 -7.34 -2.52
N ASN A 305 12.19 -7.44 -1.28
CA ASN A 305 12.70 -6.27 -0.59
C ASN A 305 13.97 -5.81 -1.28
N MET A 306 13.96 -4.56 -1.72
CA MET A 306 15.15 -3.86 -2.20
C MET A 306 15.06 -2.40 -1.77
N ARG A 307 16.16 -1.89 -1.21
CA ARG A 307 16.29 -0.50 -0.79
C ARG A 307 17.61 0.08 -1.27
N VAL A 308 17.62 1.37 -1.55
CA VAL A 308 18.86 2.14 -1.66
C VAL A 308 18.92 3.08 -0.47
N ARG A 309 19.79 2.78 0.50
CA ARG A 309 19.99 3.65 1.67
C ARG A 309 20.94 4.79 1.32
N TYR A 310 20.61 5.98 1.79
CA TYR A 310 21.48 7.15 1.74
C TYR A 310 22.21 7.26 3.08
N LEU A 311 23.49 6.90 3.09
CA LEU A 311 24.34 6.93 4.28
C LEU A 311 25.16 8.22 4.33
N ALA A 312 25.76 8.52 5.50
CA ALA A 312 26.69 9.63 5.66
C ALA A 312 27.83 9.57 4.64
N GLY A 313 28.35 10.74 4.24
CA GLY A 313 29.37 10.84 3.18
C GLY A 313 28.82 10.54 1.77
N LYS A 314 27.52 10.79 1.53
CA LYS A 314 26.84 10.56 0.25
C LYS A 314 27.07 9.15 -0.31
N ARG A 315 27.02 8.14 0.56
CA ARG A 315 27.21 6.75 0.17
C ARG A 315 25.87 6.06 -0.04
N ALA A 316 25.69 5.45 -1.21
CA ALA A 316 24.56 4.57 -1.46
C ALA A 316 24.84 3.18 -0.85
N MET A 317 23.83 2.56 -0.27
CA MET A 317 23.90 1.15 0.13
C MET A 317 22.68 0.42 -0.39
N VAL A 318 22.91 -0.44 -1.37
CA VAL A 318 21.88 -1.29 -1.96
C VAL A 318 21.66 -2.47 -1.03
N GLU A 319 20.45 -2.57 -0.48
CA GLU A 319 20.01 -3.65 0.36
C GLU A 319 19.03 -4.52 -0.42
N VAL A 320 19.29 -5.81 -0.55
CA VAL A 320 18.44 -6.76 -1.29
C VAL A 320 18.18 -7.99 -0.42
N ASP A 321 16.98 -8.59 -0.51
CA ASP A 321 16.67 -9.84 0.17
C ASP A 321 17.80 -10.87 0.03
N GLU A 322 18.17 -11.51 1.13
CA GLU A 322 19.23 -12.52 1.15
C GLU A 322 18.95 -13.69 0.19
N ARG A 323 17.66 -14.06 0.03
CA ARG A 323 17.26 -15.09 -0.94
C ARG A 323 17.66 -14.73 -2.37
N VAL A 324 17.57 -13.45 -2.74
CA VAL A 324 17.94 -12.96 -4.06
C VAL A 324 19.46 -12.97 -4.19
N LEU A 325 20.19 -12.53 -3.17
CA LEU A 325 21.66 -12.51 -3.18
C LEU A 325 22.30 -13.91 -3.22
N ARG A 326 21.57 -14.97 -2.86
CA ARG A 326 22.02 -16.35 -3.09
C ARG A 326 21.96 -16.77 -4.55
N ASP A 327 21.03 -16.19 -5.31
CA ASP A 327 20.76 -16.55 -6.70
C ASP A 327 21.51 -15.65 -7.69
N ILE A 328 21.83 -14.41 -7.29
CA ILE A 328 22.54 -13.44 -8.13
C ILE A 328 23.70 -12.77 -7.38
N ASP A 329 24.82 -12.58 -8.08
CA ASP A 329 25.84 -11.63 -7.67
C ASP A 329 25.41 -10.21 -8.04
N ALA A 330 24.61 -9.60 -7.15
CA ALA A 330 24.06 -8.26 -7.38
C ALA A 330 25.15 -7.19 -7.52
N GLU A 331 26.31 -7.36 -6.88
CA GLU A 331 27.41 -6.40 -7.01
C GLU A 331 28.01 -6.45 -8.42
N SER A 332 28.34 -7.63 -8.92
CA SER A 332 28.84 -7.80 -10.29
C SER A 332 27.83 -7.33 -11.34
N VAL A 333 26.53 -7.62 -11.15
CA VAL A 333 25.47 -7.13 -12.07
C VAL A 333 25.44 -5.60 -12.11
N LEU A 334 25.43 -4.93 -10.95
CA LEU A 334 25.41 -3.47 -10.91
C LEU A 334 26.69 -2.86 -11.48
N GLN A 335 27.86 -3.48 -11.26
CA GLN A 335 29.12 -3.05 -11.87
C GLN A 335 29.05 -3.14 -13.41
N HIS A 336 28.60 -4.27 -13.95
CA HIS A 336 28.45 -4.47 -15.39
C HIS A 336 27.44 -3.50 -16.02
N GLU A 337 26.36 -3.18 -15.32
CA GLU A 337 25.35 -2.19 -15.74
C GLU A 337 25.81 -0.73 -15.53
N GLY A 338 27.07 -0.51 -15.12
CA GLY A 338 27.67 0.83 -15.02
C GLY A 338 27.17 1.65 -13.83
N PHE A 339 26.73 1.01 -12.73
CA PHE A 339 26.12 1.73 -11.60
C PHE A 339 27.06 2.71 -10.89
N SER A 340 28.38 2.59 -11.05
CA SER A 340 29.29 3.63 -10.58
C SER A 340 28.98 5.00 -11.22
N GLY A 341 28.69 5.02 -12.52
CA GLY A 341 28.29 6.24 -13.23
C GLY A 341 26.89 6.69 -12.83
N VAL A 342 25.94 5.76 -12.71
CA VAL A 342 24.56 6.05 -12.29
C VAL A 342 24.52 6.68 -10.90
N PHE A 343 25.23 6.11 -9.92
CA PHE A 343 25.28 6.65 -8.57
C PHE A 343 26.00 8.00 -8.51
N SER A 344 27.06 8.18 -9.30
CA SER A 344 27.75 9.47 -9.42
C SER A 344 26.86 10.56 -10.01
N GLU A 345 26.10 10.27 -11.07
CA GLU A 345 25.10 11.18 -11.67
C GLU A 345 24.04 11.60 -10.64
N LEU A 346 23.60 10.66 -9.81
CA LEU A 346 22.63 10.90 -8.73
C LEU A 346 23.24 11.60 -7.51
N GLY A 347 24.55 11.88 -7.51
CA GLY A 347 25.23 12.65 -6.47
C GLY A 347 25.77 11.82 -5.29
N PHE A 348 25.89 10.50 -5.45
CA PHE A 348 26.59 9.64 -4.51
C PHE A 348 28.10 9.58 -4.82
N GLU A 349 28.92 9.49 -3.77
CA GLU A 349 30.39 9.40 -3.90
C GLU A 349 30.87 7.95 -3.96
N SER A 350 30.07 7.01 -3.44
CA SER A 350 30.33 5.57 -3.49
C SER A 350 29.05 4.78 -3.33
N TYR A 351 29.09 3.50 -3.68
CA TYR A 351 28.01 2.56 -3.38
C TYR A 351 28.55 1.21 -2.89
N GLY A 352 27.67 0.42 -2.28
CA GLY A 352 27.93 -0.99 -1.97
C GLY A 352 26.63 -1.79 -1.94
N VAL A 353 26.74 -3.11 -1.83
CA VAL A 353 25.61 -4.04 -1.77
C VAL A 353 25.66 -4.84 -0.47
N ARG A 354 24.51 -5.10 0.15
CA ARG A 354 24.39 -6.00 1.31
C ARG A 354 23.01 -6.67 1.40
N ALA A 355 22.91 -7.67 2.27
CA ALA A 355 21.63 -8.28 2.61
C ALA A 355 20.66 -7.27 3.25
N PHE A 356 19.39 -7.37 2.88
CA PHE A 356 18.32 -6.51 3.38
C PHE A 356 18.18 -6.63 4.90
N LYS A 357 18.07 -5.49 5.55
CA LYS A 357 17.79 -5.39 6.99
C LYS A 357 16.45 -4.70 7.17
N SER A 358 15.55 -5.37 7.89
CA SER A 358 14.28 -4.76 8.28
C SER A 358 14.52 -3.54 9.18
N GLY A 359 13.64 -2.55 9.08
CA GLY A 359 13.71 -1.32 9.86
C GLY A 359 14.30 -0.12 9.11
N SER A 360 14.24 1.02 9.80
CA SER A 360 14.77 2.30 9.34
C SER A 360 16.23 2.44 9.73
N VAL A 361 17.08 2.94 8.82
CA VAL A 361 18.46 3.33 9.14
C VAL A 361 18.54 4.66 9.92
N ALA A 362 17.38 5.27 10.20
CA ALA A 362 17.23 6.41 11.09
C ALA A 362 16.91 6.00 12.55
N ALA A 363 16.79 4.69 12.84
CA ALA A 363 16.66 4.23 14.22
C ALA A 363 17.95 4.60 14.98
N VAL A 364 17.78 5.30 16.10
CA VAL A 364 18.86 5.74 16.97
C VAL A 364 19.73 4.54 17.36
N VAL A 365 21.05 4.71 17.35
CA VAL A 365 21.96 3.88 18.14
C VAL A 365 21.57 4.12 19.60
N VAL A 366 20.63 3.31 20.10
CA VAL A 366 20.34 3.25 21.53
C VAL A 366 21.26 2.17 22.09
N GLU A 367 22.56 2.45 22.13
CA GLU A 367 23.52 1.59 22.82
C GLU A 367 24.46 2.45 23.68
N GLU A 368 24.47 2.10 24.98
CA GLU A 368 25.63 2.16 25.86
C GLU A 368 26.16 3.53 26.33
N SER A 369 25.34 4.29 27.08
CA SER A 369 25.89 5.36 27.95
C SER A 369 25.33 5.40 29.37
N ILE A 370 24.78 4.30 29.89
CA ILE A 370 24.47 4.15 31.32
C ILE A 370 25.31 2.99 31.85
N GLY A 371 26.59 3.24 32.11
CA GLY A 371 27.49 2.17 32.56
C GLY A 371 28.96 2.54 32.73
N ALA A 372 29.30 3.78 33.09
CA ALA A 372 30.63 4.10 33.65
C ALA A 372 30.59 5.50 34.27
N GLY A 373 30.50 5.57 35.60
CA GLY A 373 30.62 6.84 36.31
C GLY A 373 29.89 6.84 37.64
N ASN A 374 30.37 6.02 38.59
CA ASN A 374 30.43 6.37 40.00
C ASN A 374 31.21 5.27 40.75
N ALA A 375 32.54 5.44 40.73
CA ALA A 375 33.45 4.88 41.71
C ALA A 375 34.58 5.88 41.90
N SER A 376 34.39 6.80 42.84
CA SER A 376 35.41 7.51 43.63
C SER A 376 34.71 8.23 44.77
#